data_AF-A0A936YAR0-F1
#
_entry.id   AF-A0A936YAR0-F1
#
_cell.length_a   1.000
_cell.length_b   1.000
_cell.length_c   1.000
_cell.angle_alpha   90.00
_cell.angle_beta   90.00
_cell.angle_gamma   90.00
#
_symmetry.space_group_name_H-M   'P 1'
#
loop_
_entity.id
_entity.type
_entity.pdbx_description
1 polymer ?
#
loop_
_entity_poly.entity_id
_entity_poly.type
_entity_poly.pdbx_seq_one_letter_code
_entity_poly.pdbx_strand_id
1 'polypeptide(L)'
;MQAFLSTIEATNVKECLGSLAILLTFIAFIPYIRSILQGRTKPHVFSWVIWSVATPILFVAQLADKGGAGAWSTGVSGVITLYIAILAYVRKTEIVIKKIDWLFFILALSAIPFWYVTSNPLWAVILLTSIDTVGFFPTIRKAYFKPFEEPMLMYMIVVVRGCISIMALEHYSLTTLLFPVTITLVSVALIGLVIWRRRSSPHDEACGLYSSFIE
;
A
#
# COMPACT_ATOMS: atom_id res chain seq x y z
N MET A 1 23.56 15.92 -29.74
CA MET A 1 24.29 14.80 -29.11
C MET A 1 24.25 14.87 -27.58
N GLN A 2 24.74 15.95 -26.94
CA GLN A 2 24.72 16.08 -25.47
C GLN A 2 23.33 15.97 -24.83
N ALA A 3 22.31 16.67 -25.36
CA ALA A 3 20.94 16.58 -24.84
C ALA A 3 20.29 15.19 -25.01
N PHE A 4 20.73 14.42 -26.01
CA PHE A 4 20.26 13.06 -26.24
C PHE A 4 20.89 12.10 -25.22
N LEU A 5 22.21 12.23 -24.97
CA LEU A 5 22.92 11.45 -23.96
C LEU A 5 22.40 11.72 -22.54
N SER A 6 22.14 12.99 -22.20
CA SER A 6 21.56 13.34 -20.89
C SER A 6 20.16 12.76 -20.68
N THR A 7 19.38 12.63 -21.76
CA THR A 7 18.05 12.00 -21.70
C THR A 7 18.17 10.49 -21.47
N ILE A 8 19.11 9.81 -22.14
CA ILE A 8 19.38 8.38 -21.93
C ILE A 8 19.85 8.12 -20.50
N GLU A 9 20.78 8.94 -19.99
CA GLU A 9 21.26 8.80 -18.60
C GLU A 9 20.13 8.98 -17.58
N ALA A 10 19.26 9.97 -17.79
CA ALA A 10 18.10 10.19 -16.92
C ALA A 10 17.12 9.01 -16.94
N THR A 11 16.85 8.43 -18.12
CA THR A 11 16.00 7.23 -18.25
C THR A 11 16.62 6.04 -17.52
N ASN A 12 17.92 5.78 -17.73
CA ASN A 12 18.63 4.70 -17.06
C ASN A 12 18.58 4.83 -15.52
N VAL A 13 18.69 6.05 -14.98
CA VAL A 13 18.56 6.30 -13.54
C VAL A 13 17.15 5.98 -13.04
N LYS A 14 16.10 6.43 -13.75
CA LYS A 14 14.71 6.14 -13.36
C LYS A 14 14.41 4.64 -13.38
N GLU A 15 14.91 3.91 -14.37
CA GLU A 15 14.78 2.45 -14.45
C GLU A 15 15.52 1.73 -13.31
N CYS A 16 16.72 2.20 -12.94
CA CYS A 16 17.46 1.70 -11.78
C CYS A 16 16.66 1.91 -10.48
N LEU A 17 16.09 3.10 -10.29
CA LEU A 17 15.26 3.42 -9.14
C LEU A 17 13.97 2.58 -9.13
N GLY A 18 13.30 2.41 -10.27
CA GLY A 18 12.12 1.55 -10.41
C GLY A 18 12.43 0.10 -10.04
N SER A 19 13.57 -0.42 -10.50
CA SER A 19 14.06 -1.76 -10.17
C SER A 19 14.37 -1.92 -8.68
N LEU A 20 14.97 -0.91 -8.06
CA LEU A 20 15.21 -0.89 -6.62
C LEU A 20 13.90 -0.86 -5.82
N ALA A 21 12.90 -0.11 -6.28
CA ALA A 21 11.57 -0.12 -5.66
C ALA A 21 10.88 -1.49 -5.77
N ILE A 22 11.07 -2.23 -6.87
CA ILE A 22 10.63 -3.62 -6.99
C ILE A 22 11.35 -4.51 -5.98
N LEU A 23 12.67 -4.39 -5.85
CA LEU A 23 13.45 -5.17 -4.87
C LEU A 23 12.93 -4.95 -3.44
N LEU A 24 12.69 -3.68 -3.06
CA LEU A 24 12.10 -3.35 -1.76
C LEU A 24 10.69 -3.90 -1.58
N THR A 25 9.91 -3.97 -2.67
CA THR A 25 8.58 -4.61 -2.67
C THR A 25 8.71 -6.08 -2.28
N PHE A 26 9.65 -6.82 -2.87
CA PHE A 26 9.90 -8.22 -2.50
C PHE A 26 10.42 -8.36 -1.06
N ILE A 27 11.34 -7.50 -0.62
CA ILE A 27 11.86 -7.50 0.76
C ILE A 27 10.71 -7.30 1.77
N ALA A 28 9.72 -6.47 1.45
CA ALA A 28 8.54 -6.27 2.30
C ALA A 28 7.59 -7.48 2.31
N PHE A 29 7.26 -8.04 1.14
CA PHE A 29 6.21 -9.05 1.02
C PHE A 29 6.69 -10.49 1.27
N ILE A 30 7.95 -10.84 1.00
CA ILE A 30 8.45 -12.21 1.20
C ILE A 30 8.32 -12.68 2.67
N PRO A 31 8.72 -11.89 3.68
CA PRO A 31 8.54 -12.27 5.08
C PRO A 31 7.05 -12.44 5.45
N TYR A 32 6.19 -11.57 4.91
CA TYR A 32 4.75 -11.63 5.14
C TYR A 32 4.13 -12.92 4.57
N ILE A 33 4.46 -13.27 3.32
CA ILE A 33 4.03 -14.52 2.68
C ILE A 33 4.52 -15.74 3.47
N ARG A 34 5.78 -15.75 3.90
CA ARG A 34 6.33 -16.83 4.74
C ARG A 34 5.56 -16.97 6.05
N SER A 35 5.20 -15.85 6.70
CA SER A 35 4.41 -15.84 7.94
C SER A 35 3.01 -16.42 7.75
N ILE A 36 2.37 -16.15 6.60
CA ILE A 36 1.07 -16.76 6.24
C ILE A 36 1.21 -18.27 6.04
N LEU A 37 2.23 -18.71 5.30
CA LEU A 37 2.49 -20.14 5.07
C LEU A 37 2.77 -20.90 6.36
N GLN A 38 3.38 -20.23 7.36
CA GLN A 38 3.63 -20.77 8.70
C GLN A 38 2.40 -20.69 9.63
N GLY A 39 1.28 -20.11 9.18
CA GLY A 39 0.06 -19.95 9.99
C GLY A 39 0.16 -18.90 11.10
N ARG A 40 1.26 -18.13 11.17
CA ARG A 40 1.49 -17.08 12.16
C ARG A 40 0.68 -15.82 11.86
N THR A 41 0.48 -15.54 10.58
CA THR A 41 -0.37 -14.43 10.12
C THR A 41 -1.61 -14.97 9.41
N LYS A 42 -2.78 -14.53 9.83
CA LYS A 42 -4.07 -14.89 9.24
C LYS A 42 -4.68 -13.64 8.58
N PRO A 43 -4.32 -13.32 7.33
CA PRO A 43 -4.88 -12.18 6.63
C PRO A 43 -6.40 -12.29 6.48
N HIS A 44 -7.09 -11.16 6.56
CA HIS A 44 -8.49 -11.05 6.18
C HIS A 44 -8.62 -11.16 4.65
N VAL A 45 -9.20 -12.26 4.18
CA VAL A 45 -9.21 -12.64 2.75
C VAL A 45 -9.81 -11.52 1.89
N PHE A 46 -10.92 -10.95 2.33
CA PHE A 46 -11.66 -9.98 1.53
C PHE A 46 -10.92 -8.65 1.34
N SER A 47 -10.12 -8.23 2.32
CA SER A 47 -9.26 -7.05 2.19
C SER A 47 -8.20 -7.24 1.10
N TRP A 48 -7.61 -8.44 1.02
CA TRP A 48 -6.66 -8.77 -0.05
C TRP A 48 -7.33 -8.87 -1.41
N VAL A 49 -8.59 -9.30 -1.49
CA VAL A 49 -9.37 -9.26 -2.73
C VAL A 49 -9.55 -7.80 -3.19
N ILE A 50 -9.93 -6.89 -2.29
CA ILE A 50 -10.05 -5.46 -2.62
C ILE A 50 -8.72 -4.91 -3.15
N TRP A 51 -7.60 -5.16 -2.48
CA TRP A 51 -6.28 -4.72 -2.95
C TRP A 51 -5.84 -5.39 -4.26
N SER A 52 -6.20 -6.65 -4.48
CA SER A 52 -5.91 -7.34 -5.75
C SER A 52 -6.66 -6.73 -6.94
N VAL A 53 -7.75 -6.00 -6.70
CA VAL A 53 -8.48 -5.25 -7.72
C VAL A 53 -7.96 -3.81 -7.80
N ALA A 54 -7.85 -3.12 -6.66
CA ALA A 54 -7.48 -1.72 -6.59
C ALA A 54 -6.05 -1.46 -7.09
N THR A 55 -5.06 -2.26 -6.66
CA THR A 55 -3.66 -2.00 -6.97
C THR A 55 -3.33 -2.13 -8.48
N PRO A 56 -3.82 -3.14 -9.21
CA PRO A 56 -3.68 -3.17 -10.67
C PRO A 56 -4.35 -1.97 -11.37
N ILE A 57 -5.53 -1.53 -10.92
CA ILE A 57 -6.19 -0.35 -11.50
C ILE A 57 -5.33 0.90 -11.28
N LEU A 58 -4.78 1.09 -10.08
CA LEU A 58 -3.85 2.18 -9.78
C LEU A 58 -2.60 2.12 -10.68
N PHE A 59 -2.01 0.95 -10.86
CA PHE A 59 -0.87 0.78 -11.76
C PHE A 59 -1.21 1.20 -13.20
N VAL A 60 -2.34 0.72 -13.73
CA VAL A 60 -2.79 1.05 -15.09
C VAL A 60 -3.12 2.54 -15.20
N ALA A 61 -3.71 3.16 -14.17
CA ALA A 61 -3.96 4.60 -14.12
C ALA A 61 -2.66 5.42 -14.12
N GLN A 62 -1.62 4.98 -13.38
CA GLN A 62 -0.30 5.61 -13.42
C GLN A 62 0.33 5.48 -14.82
N LEU A 63 0.23 4.31 -15.47
CA LEU A 63 0.76 4.12 -16.83
C LEU A 63 0.00 4.96 -17.88
N ALA A 64 -1.32 5.08 -17.75
CA ALA A 64 -2.14 5.91 -18.62
C ALA A 64 -1.72 7.38 -18.60
N ASP A 65 -1.17 7.86 -17.48
CA ASP A 65 -0.60 9.19 -17.33
C ASP A 65 0.94 9.20 -17.35
N LYS A 66 1.54 8.21 -18.04
CA LYS A 66 2.99 8.11 -18.33
C LYS A 66 3.89 8.05 -17.09
N GLY A 67 3.44 7.36 -16.04
CA GLY A 67 4.20 7.19 -14.79
C GLY A 67 5.53 6.43 -14.94
N GLY A 68 5.68 5.60 -15.98
CA GLY A 68 6.95 4.97 -16.33
C GLY A 68 7.52 4.06 -15.24
N ALA A 69 8.84 4.05 -15.08
CA ALA A 69 9.56 3.23 -14.10
C ALA A 69 9.05 3.37 -12.65
N GLY A 70 8.57 4.56 -12.25
CA GLY A 70 8.00 4.79 -10.92
C GLY A 70 6.71 4.04 -10.62
N ALA A 71 6.00 3.54 -11.64
CA ALA A 71 4.80 2.74 -11.47
C ALA A 71 5.10 1.22 -11.32
N TRP A 72 6.30 0.77 -11.67
CA TRP A 72 6.63 -0.67 -11.73
C TRP A 72 6.41 -1.40 -10.40
N SER A 73 6.80 -0.76 -9.30
CA SER A 73 6.63 -1.31 -7.96
C SER A 73 5.15 -1.46 -7.57
N THR A 74 4.27 -0.58 -8.04
CA THR A 74 2.80 -0.68 -7.91
C THR A 74 2.28 -1.88 -8.71
N GLY A 75 2.73 -2.04 -9.96
CA GLY A 75 2.35 -3.18 -10.80
C GLY A 75 2.73 -4.53 -10.19
N VAL A 76 3.97 -4.66 -9.72
CA VAL A 76 4.43 -5.86 -8.99
C VAL A 76 3.62 -6.08 -7.71
N SER A 77 3.31 -5.01 -6.97
CA SER A 77 2.45 -5.10 -5.79
C SER A 77 1.06 -5.65 -6.14
N GLY A 78 0.49 -5.29 -7.29
CA GLY A 78 -0.80 -5.82 -7.76
C GLY A 78 -0.79 -7.33 -8.00
N VAL A 79 0.29 -7.87 -8.54
CA VAL A 79 0.46 -9.33 -8.70
C VAL A 79 0.61 -10.01 -7.34
N ILE A 80 1.39 -9.42 -6.44
CA ILE A 80 1.62 -9.96 -5.10
C ILE A 80 0.33 -9.94 -4.26
N THR A 81 -0.46 -8.86 -4.32
CA THR A 81 -1.72 -8.76 -3.58
C THR A 81 -2.72 -9.80 -4.06
N LEU A 82 -2.80 -10.05 -5.37
CA LEU A 82 -3.58 -11.15 -5.94
C LEU A 82 -3.11 -12.52 -5.44
N TYR A 83 -1.80 -12.76 -5.46
CA TYR A 83 -1.23 -14.01 -4.93
C TYR A 83 -1.57 -14.20 -3.44
N ILE A 84 -1.47 -13.13 -2.64
CA ILE A 84 -1.82 -13.19 -1.22
C ILE A 84 -3.32 -13.41 -1.01
N ALA A 85 -4.19 -12.82 -1.84
CA ALA A 85 -5.64 -13.05 -1.78
C ALA A 85 -5.97 -14.53 -2.01
N ILE A 86 -5.38 -15.13 -3.04
CA ILE A 86 -5.52 -16.57 -3.35
C ILE A 86 -4.97 -17.40 -2.19
N LEU A 87 -3.77 -17.08 -1.70
CA LEU A 87 -3.14 -17.81 -0.61
C LEU A 87 -3.97 -17.75 0.68
N ALA A 88 -4.50 -16.59 1.04
CA ALA A 88 -5.35 -16.38 2.20
C ALA A 88 -6.64 -17.20 2.10
N TYR A 89 -7.27 -17.21 0.91
CA TYR A 89 -8.46 -18.01 0.64
C TYR A 89 -8.18 -19.52 0.75
N VAL A 90 -7.12 -20.02 0.10
CA VAL A 90 -6.74 -21.44 0.12
C VAL A 90 -6.38 -21.90 1.54
N ARG A 91 -5.71 -21.05 2.32
CA ARG A 91 -5.35 -21.33 3.72
C ARG A 91 -6.50 -21.14 4.70
N LYS A 92 -7.69 -20.75 4.23
CA LYS A 92 -8.89 -20.50 5.03
C LYS A 92 -8.59 -19.66 6.28
N THR A 93 -7.96 -18.51 6.07
CA THR A 93 -7.52 -17.62 7.16
C THR A 93 -8.72 -16.94 7.82
N GLU A 94 -8.96 -15.65 7.59
CA GLU A 94 -10.11 -14.94 8.13
C GLU A 94 -11.05 -14.55 6.97
N ILE A 95 -12.22 -15.17 6.91
CA ILE A 95 -13.20 -15.05 5.81
C ILE A 95 -14.49 -14.35 6.28
N VAL A 96 -14.46 -13.66 7.41
CA VAL A 96 -15.66 -13.01 7.96
C VAL A 96 -15.94 -11.71 7.21
N ILE A 97 -16.78 -11.78 6.18
CA ILE A 97 -17.14 -10.63 5.35
C ILE A 97 -18.23 -9.80 6.03
N LYS A 98 -17.95 -8.53 6.29
CA LYS A 98 -18.89 -7.55 6.83
C LYS A 98 -19.52 -6.70 5.71
N LYS A 99 -20.65 -6.06 5.99
CA LYS A 99 -21.31 -5.14 5.03
C LYS A 99 -20.40 -4.00 4.56
N ILE A 100 -19.53 -3.51 5.45
CA ILE A 100 -18.56 -2.47 5.14
C ILE A 100 -17.53 -2.93 4.11
N ASP A 101 -17.17 -4.21 4.10
CA ASP A 101 -16.24 -4.77 3.13
C ASP A 101 -16.85 -4.74 1.73
N TRP A 102 -18.13 -5.13 1.60
CA TRP A 102 -18.87 -5.02 0.35
C TRP A 102 -18.95 -3.59 -0.17
N LEU A 103 -19.14 -2.60 0.73
CA LEU A 103 -19.12 -1.20 0.34
C LEU A 103 -17.76 -0.80 -0.28
N PHE A 104 -16.65 -1.13 0.38
CA PHE A 104 -15.31 -0.83 -0.17
C PHE A 104 -15.02 -1.56 -1.47
N PHE A 105 -15.47 -2.81 -1.61
CA PHE A 105 -15.30 -3.56 -2.85
C PHE A 105 -16.08 -2.96 -4.02
N ILE A 106 -17.35 -2.59 -3.80
CA ILE A 106 -18.17 -1.92 -4.82
C ILE A 106 -17.57 -0.56 -5.18
N LEU A 107 -17.11 0.22 -4.20
CA LEU A 107 -16.43 1.48 -4.45
C LEU A 107 -15.13 1.28 -5.25
N ALA A 108 -14.33 0.27 -4.93
CA ALA A 108 -13.12 -0.05 -5.68
C ALA A 108 -13.42 -0.44 -7.14
N LEU A 109 -14.44 -1.27 -7.36
CA LEU A 109 -14.90 -1.61 -8.71
C LEU A 109 -15.45 -0.41 -9.47
N SER A 110 -16.11 0.53 -8.78
CA SER A 110 -16.64 1.74 -9.39
C SER A 110 -15.56 2.69 -9.93
N ALA A 111 -14.30 2.53 -9.51
CA ALA A 111 -13.19 3.32 -10.06
C ALA A 111 -13.07 3.19 -11.59
N ILE A 112 -13.34 2.00 -12.15
CA ILE A 112 -13.28 1.75 -13.60
C ILE A 112 -14.36 2.54 -14.37
N PRO A 113 -15.67 2.41 -14.06
CA PRO A 113 -16.70 3.20 -14.76
C PRO A 113 -16.53 4.71 -14.54
N PHE A 114 -16.09 5.15 -13.35
CA PHE A 114 -15.79 6.56 -13.11
C PHE A 114 -14.67 7.08 -14.02
N TRP A 115 -13.58 6.32 -14.17
CA TRP A 115 -12.52 6.66 -15.11
C TRP A 115 -13.06 6.64 -16.56
N TYR A 116 -13.78 5.60 -16.96
CA TYR A 116 -14.31 5.48 -18.31
C TYR A 116 -15.19 6.68 -18.71
N VAL A 117 -16.13 7.09 -17.86
CA VAL A 117 -17.04 8.21 -18.12
C VAL A 117 -16.30 9.55 -18.17
N THR A 118 -15.32 9.76 -17.29
CA THR A 118 -14.58 11.02 -17.20
C THR A 118 -13.43 11.11 -18.21
N SER A 119 -13.05 9.99 -18.82
CA SER A 119 -11.84 9.86 -19.66
C SER A 119 -10.56 10.37 -18.99
N ASN A 120 -10.54 10.43 -17.64
CA ASN A 120 -9.43 10.94 -16.85
C ASN A 120 -9.05 9.94 -15.74
N PRO A 121 -7.84 9.35 -15.77
CA PRO A 121 -7.39 8.36 -14.78
C PRO A 121 -7.34 8.89 -13.35
N LEU A 122 -7.25 10.21 -13.17
CA LEU A 122 -7.19 10.85 -11.86
C LEU A 122 -8.35 10.46 -10.95
N TRP A 123 -9.56 10.30 -11.49
CA TRP A 123 -10.74 9.94 -10.69
C TRP A 123 -10.64 8.53 -10.10
N ALA A 124 -10.11 7.57 -10.86
CA ALA A 124 -9.82 6.25 -10.32
C ALA A 124 -8.76 6.32 -9.21
N VAL A 125 -7.70 7.11 -9.42
CA VAL A 125 -6.62 7.25 -8.42
C VAL A 125 -7.14 7.90 -7.14
N ILE A 126 -7.95 8.96 -7.22
CA ILE A 126 -8.54 9.62 -6.04
C ILE A 126 -9.40 8.64 -5.24
N LEU A 127 -10.29 7.93 -5.93
CA LEU A 127 -11.22 7.01 -5.27
C LEU A 127 -10.47 5.84 -4.61
N LEU A 128 -9.58 5.19 -5.35
CA LEU A 128 -8.83 4.04 -4.86
C LEU A 128 -7.83 4.42 -3.75
N THR A 129 -7.15 5.56 -3.88
CA THR A 129 -6.24 6.05 -2.83
C THR A 129 -7.02 6.38 -1.55
N SER A 130 -8.24 6.91 -1.68
CA SER A 130 -9.10 7.20 -0.54
C SER A 130 -9.55 5.91 0.16
N ILE A 131 -9.97 4.90 -0.61
CA ILE A 131 -10.33 3.57 -0.09
C ILE A 131 -9.13 2.94 0.64
N ASP A 132 -7.94 2.95 0.03
CA ASP A 132 -6.73 2.41 0.64
C ASP A 132 -6.37 3.14 1.93
N THR A 133 -6.49 4.47 1.95
CA THR A 133 -6.23 5.28 3.15
C THR A 133 -7.19 4.96 4.28
N VAL A 134 -8.49 4.82 4.00
CA VAL A 134 -9.47 4.38 5.00
C VAL A 134 -9.18 2.95 5.47
N GLY A 135 -8.63 2.11 4.59
CA GLY A 135 -8.12 0.77 4.92
C GLY A 135 -7.02 0.76 5.98
N PHE A 136 -6.29 1.86 6.21
CA PHE A 136 -5.32 1.98 7.30
C PHE A 136 -5.97 2.29 8.66
N PHE A 137 -7.26 2.59 8.73
CA PHE A 137 -7.93 2.93 9.99
C PHE A 137 -7.76 1.86 11.10
N PRO A 138 -7.93 0.54 10.83
CA PRO A 138 -7.67 -0.50 11.82
C PRO A 138 -6.22 -0.50 12.30
N THR A 139 -5.27 -0.22 11.40
CA THR A 139 -3.83 -0.13 11.71
C THR A 139 -3.53 1.08 12.59
N ILE A 140 -4.13 2.24 12.31
CA ILE A 140 -3.99 3.45 13.15
C ILE A 140 -4.53 3.16 14.56
N ARG A 141 -5.72 2.54 14.65
CA ARG A 141 -6.30 2.11 15.93
C ARG A 141 -5.35 1.17 16.68
N LYS A 142 -4.84 0.13 16.01
CA LYS A 142 -3.93 -0.83 16.64
C LYS A 142 -2.60 -0.18 17.05
N ALA A 143 -2.02 0.68 16.21
CA ALA A 143 -0.82 1.45 16.54
C ALA A 143 -1.02 2.35 17.77
N TYR A 144 -2.23 2.86 17.99
CA TYR A 144 -2.54 3.67 19.17
C TYR A 144 -2.68 2.83 20.45
N PHE A 145 -3.42 1.71 20.41
CA PHE A 145 -3.71 0.90 21.60
C PHE A 145 -2.63 -0.14 21.91
N LYS A 146 -1.95 -0.68 20.88
CA LYS A 146 -0.95 -1.75 20.98
C LYS A 146 0.30 -1.42 20.15
N PRO A 147 1.01 -0.32 20.45
CA PRO A 147 2.09 0.20 19.61
C PRO A 147 3.28 -0.77 19.46
N PHE A 148 3.50 -1.68 20.41
CA PHE A 148 4.61 -2.65 20.36
C PHE A 148 4.33 -3.87 19.46
N GLU A 149 3.07 -4.11 19.09
CA GLU A 149 2.70 -5.18 18.15
C GLU A 149 2.85 -4.77 16.67
N GLU A 150 3.17 -3.50 16.41
CA GLU A 150 3.28 -2.96 15.06
C GLU A 150 4.72 -3.06 14.49
N PRO A 151 4.88 -3.63 13.28
CA PRO A 151 6.20 -3.87 12.70
C PRO A 151 6.79 -2.60 12.08
N MET A 152 7.54 -1.84 12.87
CA MET A 152 8.14 -0.57 12.45
C MET A 152 9.01 -0.66 11.19
N LEU A 153 9.74 -1.77 11.03
CA LEU A 153 10.57 -2.03 9.85
C LEU A 153 9.75 -2.05 8.55
N MET A 154 8.52 -2.59 8.59
CA MET A 154 7.65 -2.65 7.42
C MET A 154 7.30 -1.23 6.94
N TYR A 155 6.93 -0.34 7.85
CA TYR A 155 6.61 1.05 7.51
C TYR A 155 7.83 1.80 6.95
N MET A 156 9.02 1.57 7.51
CA MET A 156 10.25 2.18 6.99
C MET A 156 10.55 1.72 5.56
N ILE A 157 10.39 0.42 5.26
CA ILE A 157 10.55 -0.09 3.90
C ILE A 157 9.54 0.55 2.95
N VAL A 158 8.27 0.69 3.37
CA VAL A 158 7.22 1.34 2.56
C VAL A 158 7.55 2.80 2.27
N VAL A 159 8.04 3.56 3.25
CA VAL A 159 8.47 4.96 3.06
C VAL A 159 9.62 5.04 2.07
N VAL A 160 10.68 4.25 2.25
CA VAL A 160 11.85 4.25 1.36
C VAL A 160 11.44 3.84 -0.06
N ARG A 161 10.65 2.78 -0.20
CA ARG A 161 10.08 2.33 -1.48
C ARG A 161 9.25 3.43 -2.15
N GLY A 162 8.42 4.13 -1.38
CA GLY A 162 7.57 5.22 -1.85
C GLY A 162 8.38 6.39 -2.40
N CYS A 163 9.37 6.87 -1.64
CA CYS A 163 10.30 7.92 -2.08
C CYS A 163 11.03 7.54 -3.37
N ILE A 164 11.57 6.32 -3.45
CA ILE A 164 12.26 5.82 -4.65
C ILE A 164 11.29 5.73 -5.83
N SER A 165 10.07 5.24 -5.62
CA SER A 165 9.05 5.15 -6.67
C SER A 165 8.67 6.53 -7.20
N ILE A 166 8.54 7.53 -6.32
CA ILE A 166 8.27 8.93 -6.71
C ILE A 166 9.44 9.52 -7.52
N MET A 167 10.69 9.26 -7.12
CA MET A 167 11.87 9.72 -7.86
C MET A 167 12.03 9.02 -9.22
N ALA A 168 11.51 7.80 -9.35
CA ALA A 168 11.52 7.02 -10.58
C ALA A 168 10.40 7.39 -11.57
N LEU A 169 9.44 8.26 -11.18
CA LEU A 169 8.34 8.65 -12.07
C LEU A 169 8.86 9.37 -13.31
N GLU A 170 8.36 8.97 -14.48
CA GLU A 170 8.69 9.62 -15.75
C GLU A 170 7.92 10.93 -15.94
N HIS A 171 6.63 10.93 -15.58
CA HIS A 171 5.76 12.09 -15.60
C HIS A 171 5.23 12.39 -14.20
N TYR A 172 5.41 13.63 -13.73
CA TYR A 172 4.93 14.11 -12.43
C TYR A 172 3.59 14.81 -12.59
N SER A 173 2.52 14.10 -12.24
CA SER A 173 1.16 14.62 -12.25
C SER A 173 0.44 14.19 -10.99
N LEU A 174 -0.75 14.75 -10.76
CA LEU A 174 -1.57 14.30 -9.63
C LEU A 174 -1.95 12.81 -9.76
N THR A 175 -2.20 12.31 -10.98
CA THR A 175 -2.50 10.90 -11.22
C THR A 175 -1.34 9.99 -10.81
N THR A 176 -0.10 10.37 -11.15
CA THR A 176 1.07 9.52 -10.89
C THR A 176 1.56 9.62 -9.45
N LEU A 177 1.41 10.79 -8.82
CA LEU A 177 1.89 11.08 -7.47
C LEU A 177 0.94 10.69 -6.35
N LEU A 178 -0.38 10.84 -6.55
CA LEU A 178 -1.33 10.83 -5.44
C LEU A 178 -1.24 9.54 -4.61
N PHE A 179 -1.22 8.39 -5.25
CA PHE A 179 -1.10 7.10 -4.56
C PHE A 179 0.23 6.94 -3.80
N PRO A 180 1.41 6.97 -4.45
CA PRO A 180 2.68 6.74 -3.73
C PRO A 180 2.96 7.82 -2.68
N VAL A 181 2.58 9.08 -2.91
CA VAL A 181 2.73 10.15 -1.91
C VAL A 181 1.83 9.88 -0.71
N THR A 182 0.55 9.56 -0.92
CA THR A 182 -0.39 9.32 0.19
C THR A 182 0.06 8.15 1.05
N ILE A 183 0.44 7.03 0.44
CA ILE A 183 0.91 5.84 1.18
C ILE A 183 2.20 6.14 1.94
N THR A 184 3.11 6.94 1.36
CA THR A 184 4.33 7.37 2.03
C THR A 184 4.00 8.22 3.25
N LEU A 185 3.13 9.23 3.11
CA LEU A 185 2.73 10.12 4.20
C LEU A 185 1.99 9.38 5.31
N VAL A 186 1.06 8.49 4.98
CA VAL A 186 0.37 7.63 5.95
C VAL A 186 1.36 6.76 6.71
N SER A 187 2.35 6.19 6.03
CA SER A 187 3.39 5.36 6.66
C SER A 187 4.31 6.17 7.58
N VAL A 188 4.68 7.40 7.19
CA VAL A 188 5.42 8.34 8.05
C VAL A 188 4.59 8.70 9.29
N ALA A 189 3.30 9.00 9.11
CA ALA A 189 2.39 9.31 10.21
C ALA A 189 2.26 8.12 11.18
N LEU A 190 2.15 6.90 10.68
CA LEU A 190 2.13 5.68 11.49
C LEU A 190 3.42 5.48 12.28
N ILE A 191 4.58 5.70 11.66
CA ILE A 191 5.88 5.65 12.35
C ILE A 191 5.90 6.67 13.49
N GLY A 192 5.50 7.92 13.23
CA GLY A 192 5.42 8.97 14.25
C GLY A 192 4.48 8.61 15.40
N LEU A 193 3.29 8.09 15.08
CA LEU A 193 2.30 7.62 16.05
C LEU A 193 2.85 6.51 16.94
N VAL A 194 3.49 5.51 16.34
CA VAL A 194 4.10 4.37 17.05
C VAL A 194 5.22 4.87 17.96
N ILE A 195 6.13 5.72 17.48
CA ILE A 195 7.22 6.28 18.31
C ILE A 195 6.65 7.05 19.50
N TRP A 196 5.69 7.94 19.25
CA TRP A 196 5.07 8.75 20.29
C TRP A 196 4.40 7.87 21.36
N ARG A 197 3.59 6.88 20.96
CA ARG A 197 2.91 5.98 21.90
C ARG A 197 3.86 5.08 22.67
N ARG A 198 4.94 4.58 22.05
CA ARG A 198 5.98 3.79 22.76
C ARG A 198 6.75 4.61 23.78
N ARG A 199 6.88 5.92 23.59
CA ARG A 199 7.53 6.83 24.54
C ARG A 199 6.60 7.23 25.69
N SER A 200 5.31 7.41 25.39
CA SER A 200 4.32 7.90 26.37
C SER A 200 3.69 6.80 27.24
N SER A 201 3.78 5.53 26.86
CA SER A 201 3.20 4.41 27.63
C SER A 201 4.23 3.28 27.77
N PRO A 202 4.83 3.09 28.96
CA PRO A 202 5.56 1.87 29.28
C PRO A 202 4.65 0.65 29.06
N HIS A 203 5.23 -0.48 28.67
CA HIS A 203 4.53 -1.68 28.17
C HIS A 203 3.35 -2.16 29.05
N ASP A 204 3.35 -1.85 30.35
CA ASP A 204 2.35 -2.30 31.32
C ASP A 204 1.02 -1.52 31.29
N GLU A 205 1.01 -0.23 30.95
CA GLU A 205 -0.23 0.59 30.92
C GLU A 205 -1.06 0.37 29.63
N ALA A 206 -0.41 0.01 28.53
CA ALA A 206 -1.07 -0.23 27.25
C ALA A 206 -1.94 -1.50 27.26
N CYS A 207 -1.55 -2.52 28.03
CA CYS A 207 -2.38 -3.72 28.25
C CYS A 207 -3.64 -3.40 29.06
N GLY A 208 -3.55 -2.55 30.09
CA GLY A 208 -4.69 -2.19 30.96
C GLY A 208 -5.78 -1.37 30.26
N LEU A 209 -5.41 -0.47 29.34
CA LEU A 209 -6.37 0.32 28.56
C LEU A 209 -7.13 -0.50 27.50
N TYR A 210 -6.56 -1.62 27.05
CA TYR A 210 -7.22 -2.50 26.09
C TYR A 210 -8.30 -3.37 26.75
N SER A 211 -8.05 -3.87 27.97
CA SER A 211 -9.06 -4.62 28.74
C SER A 211 -10.27 -3.76 29.07
N SER A 212 -10.08 -2.50 29.44
CA SER A 212 -11.18 -1.58 29.78
C SER A 212 -11.98 -1.07 28.59
N PHE A 213 -11.55 -1.34 27.35
CA PHE A 213 -12.24 -0.92 26.12
C PHE A 213 -12.95 -2.09 25.43
N ILE A 214 -12.69 -3.32 25.88
CA ILE A 214 -13.34 -4.55 25.38
C ILE A 214 -14.45 -5.04 26.32
N GLU A 215 -14.39 -4.68 27.60
CA GLU A 215 -15.55 -4.70 28.51
C GLU A 215 -16.51 -3.53 28.21
#